data_AF-A0A9J6D3T2-F1
#
_entry.id   AF-A0A9J6D3T2-F1
#
_cell.length_a   1.000
_cell.length_b   1.000
_cell.length_c   1.000
_cell.angle_alpha   90.00
_cell.angle_beta   90.00
_cell.angle_gamma   90.00
#
_symmetry.space_group_name_H-M   'P 1'
#
loop_
_entity.id
_entity.type
_entity.pdbx_description
1 polymer ?
#
loop_
_entity_poly.entity_id
_entity_poly.type
_entity_poly.pdbx_seq_one_letter_code
_entity_poly.pdbx_strand_id
1 'polypeptide(L)'
;MHLQVEAHFRLRQITSQQTRHCHLVSCLPPDVADDLADILASPHPSHPYDTLKAAMLSCKSESEHSRLQQLITATELGDRRPAQLLRRMRQLFLRPSAPQEEKLLRELFLQHLPQSMVPVLVAAGDVPVDTLAEMADRVADYSQAHSLNAVTTPPPATAADPALASIKNRLDALKHVLLCSIGLERKSKLSSQVNAKHHASLRMSTPCLFI
;
A
#
# COMPACT_ATOMS: atom_id res chain seq x y z
N MET A 1 -12.96 -6.46 27.38
CA MET A 1 -12.27 -7.64 27.94
C MET A 1 -11.21 -7.28 28.96
N HIS A 2 -10.10 -6.60 28.61
CA HIS A 2 -9.02 -6.31 29.58
C HIS A 2 -9.49 -5.58 30.86
N LEU A 3 -10.29 -4.52 30.74
CA LEU A 3 -10.81 -3.76 31.90
C LEU A 3 -11.67 -4.60 32.85
N GLN A 4 -12.44 -5.55 32.32
CA GLN A 4 -13.37 -6.38 33.08
C GLN A 4 -12.63 -7.44 33.89
N VAL A 5 -11.59 -8.03 33.31
CA VAL A 5 -10.74 -9.02 33.99
C VAL A 5 -9.93 -8.37 35.12
N GLU A 6 -9.37 -7.18 34.89
CA GLU A 6 -8.69 -6.37 35.91
C GLU A 6 -9.58 -6.07 37.11
N ALA A 7 -10.84 -5.65 36.86
CA ALA A 7 -11.80 -5.37 37.91
C ALA A 7 -12.13 -6.62 38.75
N HIS A 8 -12.28 -7.77 38.10
CA HIS A 8 -12.55 -9.04 38.76
C HIS A 8 -11.41 -9.49 39.68
N PHE A 9 -10.16 -9.34 39.24
CA PHE A 9 -8.99 -9.65 40.07
C PHE A 9 -8.87 -8.72 41.27
N ARG A 10 -9.18 -7.43 41.12
CA ARG A 10 -9.20 -6.47 42.23
C ARG A 10 -10.26 -6.81 43.27
N LEU A 11 -11.48 -7.15 42.83
CA LEU A 11 -12.58 -7.52 43.72
C LEU A 11 -12.29 -8.79 44.52
N ARG A 12 -11.59 -9.76 43.91
CA ARG A 12 -11.24 -11.05 44.55
C ARG A 12 -9.88 -11.05 45.24
N GLN A 13 -9.20 -9.90 45.32
CA GLN A 13 -7.86 -9.75 45.89
C GLN A 13 -6.83 -10.74 45.32
N ILE A 14 -6.99 -11.11 44.04
CA ILE A 14 -6.04 -12.00 43.38
C ILE A 14 -4.80 -11.16 43.03
N THR A 15 -3.73 -11.33 43.80
CA THR A 15 -2.46 -10.59 43.63
C THR A 15 -1.37 -11.41 42.96
N SER A 16 -1.46 -12.74 43.01
CA SER A 16 -0.48 -13.64 42.41
C SER A 16 -0.53 -13.61 40.88
N GLN A 17 0.64 -13.36 40.26
CA GLN A 17 0.84 -13.39 38.81
C GLN A 17 0.44 -14.74 38.21
N GLN A 18 0.80 -15.84 38.88
CA GLN A 18 0.49 -17.20 38.44
C GLN A 18 -1.03 -17.44 38.40
N THR A 19 -1.73 -17.04 39.46
CA THR A 19 -3.18 -17.22 39.58
C THR A 19 -3.93 -16.38 38.55
N ARG A 20 -3.49 -15.13 38.32
CA ARG A 20 -4.04 -14.27 37.26
C ARG A 20 -3.83 -14.85 35.88
N HIS A 21 -2.63 -15.37 35.61
CA HIS A 21 -2.30 -16.04 34.36
C HIS A 21 -3.23 -17.23 34.10
N CYS A 22 -3.35 -18.16 35.05
CA CYS A 22 -4.22 -19.33 34.91
C CYS A 22 -5.70 -18.94 34.67
N HIS A 23 -6.20 -17.94 35.40
CA HIS A 23 -7.56 -17.44 35.18
C HIS A 23 -7.73 -16.84 33.79
N LEU A 24 -6.75 -16.07 33.33
CA LEU A 24 -6.83 -15.43 32.04
C LEU A 24 -6.81 -16.47 30.92
N VAL A 25 -5.89 -17.44 30.96
CA VAL A 25 -5.83 -18.58 30.04
C VAL A 25 -7.14 -19.36 30.01
N SER A 26 -7.76 -19.62 31.18
CA SER A 26 -9.05 -20.33 31.25
C SER A 26 -10.24 -19.58 30.61
N CYS A 27 -10.10 -18.27 30.42
CA CYS A 27 -11.14 -17.42 29.84
C CYS A 27 -10.87 -17.06 28.37
N LEU A 28 -9.75 -17.52 27.78
CA LEU A 28 -9.40 -17.18 26.42
C LEU A 28 -10.29 -17.93 25.41
N PRO A 29 -10.87 -17.22 24.41
CA PRO A 29 -11.41 -17.86 23.23
C PRO A 29 -10.30 -18.60 22.46
N PRO A 30 -10.62 -19.70 21.74
CA PRO A 30 -9.64 -20.49 21.00
C PRO A 30 -8.86 -19.65 19.99
N ASP A 31 -9.55 -18.79 19.23
CA ASP A 31 -8.93 -17.91 18.23
C ASP A 31 -7.81 -17.03 18.82
N VAL A 32 -8.03 -16.48 20.02
CA VAL A 32 -7.05 -15.62 20.70
C VAL A 32 -5.94 -16.44 21.36
N ALA A 33 -6.22 -17.69 21.74
CA ALA A 33 -5.21 -18.58 22.28
C ALA A 33 -4.23 -19.04 21.21
N ASP A 34 -4.71 -19.29 19.99
CA ASP A 34 -3.88 -19.64 18.83
C ASP A 34 -2.94 -18.49 18.45
N ASP A 35 -3.45 -17.25 18.40
CA ASP A 35 -2.64 -16.04 18.14
C ASP A 35 -1.53 -15.83 19.20
N LEU A 36 -1.69 -16.38 20.40
CA LEU A 36 -0.77 -16.23 21.53
C LEU A 36 -0.07 -17.54 21.90
N ALA A 37 -0.14 -18.57 21.04
CA ALA A 37 0.35 -19.92 21.33
C ALA A 37 1.83 -19.93 21.75
N ASP A 38 2.67 -19.13 21.11
CA ASP A 38 4.10 -19.03 21.44
C ASP A 38 4.33 -18.53 22.87
N ILE A 39 3.52 -17.58 23.33
CA ILE A 39 3.63 -16.96 24.65
C ILE A 39 3.05 -17.88 25.72
N LEU A 40 2.00 -18.63 25.37
CA LEU A 40 1.41 -19.65 26.24
C LEU A 40 2.33 -20.88 26.39
N ALA A 41 3.08 -21.24 25.35
CA ALA A 41 4.04 -22.34 25.35
C ALA A 41 5.28 -22.01 26.19
N SER A 42 5.73 -20.76 26.19
CA SER A 42 6.86 -20.30 27.01
C SER A 42 6.50 -19.07 27.87
N PRO A 43 5.79 -19.24 28.99
CA PRO A 43 5.44 -18.14 29.87
C PRO A 43 6.67 -17.59 30.60
N HIS A 44 6.72 -16.27 30.77
CA HIS A 44 7.82 -15.61 31.49
C HIS A 44 7.86 -16.05 32.97
N PRO A 45 9.04 -16.38 33.55
CA PRO A 45 9.14 -17.01 34.87
C PRO A 45 8.70 -16.12 36.05
N SER A 46 8.87 -14.79 35.95
CA SER A 46 8.55 -13.85 37.04
C SER A 46 7.22 -13.10 36.85
N HIS A 47 6.78 -12.93 35.61
CA HIS A 47 5.67 -12.03 35.25
C HIS A 47 4.78 -12.62 34.14
N PRO A 48 4.28 -13.85 34.29
CA PRO A 48 3.55 -14.54 33.24
C PRO A 48 2.27 -13.80 32.81
N TYR A 49 1.54 -13.18 33.75
CA TYR A 49 0.33 -12.43 33.44
C TYR A 49 0.63 -11.11 32.71
N ASP A 50 1.65 -10.35 33.15
CA ASP A 50 1.96 -9.07 32.52
C ASP A 50 2.46 -9.25 31.09
N THR A 51 3.27 -10.28 30.82
CA THR A 51 3.72 -10.63 29.47
C THR A 51 2.54 -11.02 28.58
N LEU A 52 1.66 -11.91 29.05
CA LEU A 52 0.47 -12.33 28.30
C LEU A 52 -0.48 -11.15 28.04
N LYS A 53 -0.69 -10.28 29.03
CA LYS A 53 -1.50 -9.07 28.91
C LYS A 53 -0.92 -8.10 27.88
N ALA A 54 0.39 -7.85 27.92
CA ALA A 54 1.05 -6.98 26.95
C ALA A 54 0.89 -7.51 25.52
N ALA A 55 1.05 -8.81 25.33
CA ALA A 55 0.86 -9.45 24.04
C ALA A 55 -0.60 -9.41 23.55
N MET A 56 -1.58 -9.62 24.43
CA MET A 56 -2.99 -9.45 24.06
C MET A 56 -3.31 -8.01 23.60
N LEU A 57 -2.64 -7.02 24.21
CA LEU A 57 -2.79 -5.62 23.80
C LEU A 57 -2.08 -5.36 22.47
N SER A 58 -0.89 -5.92 22.26
CA SER A 58 -0.16 -5.76 21.00
C SER A 58 -0.88 -6.43 19.84
N CYS A 59 -1.29 -7.70 19.97
CA CYS A 59 -2.06 -8.41 18.95
C CYS A 59 -3.35 -7.66 18.58
N LYS A 60 -4.04 -7.08 19.57
CA LYS A 60 -5.18 -6.20 19.30
C LYS A 60 -4.79 -4.98 18.50
N SER A 61 -3.75 -4.25 18.91
CA SER A 61 -3.30 -3.06 18.20
C SER A 61 -2.82 -3.36 16.78
N GLU A 62 -2.13 -4.49 16.57
CA GLU A 62 -1.66 -4.95 15.26
C GLU A 62 -2.84 -5.37 14.38
N SER A 63 -3.82 -6.09 14.94
CA SER A 63 -5.05 -6.43 14.22
C SER A 63 -5.83 -5.18 13.81
N GLU A 64 -5.92 -4.16 14.68
CA GLU A 64 -6.57 -2.89 14.38
C GLU A 64 -5.80 -2.10 13.32
N HIS A 65 -4.48 -2.03 13.43
CA HIS A 65 -3.64 -1.34 12.45
C HIS A 65 -3.68 -2.02 11.09
N SER A 66 -3.54 -3.35 11.04
CA SER A 66 -3.66 -4.14 9.81
C SER A 66 -5.05 -3.97 9.19
N ARG A 67 -6.11 -3.95 10.00
CA ARG A 67 -7.48 -3.70 9.55
C ARG A 67 -7.66 -2.30 8.99
N LEU A 68 -7.10 -1.27 9.64
CA LEU A 68 -7.12 0.10 9.13
C LEU A 68 -6.33 0.22 7.83
N GLN A 69 -5.16 -0.39 7.74
CA GLN A 69 -4.40 -0.46 6.49
C GLN A 69 -5.21 -1.17 5.41
N GLN A 70 -5.84 -2.31 5.71
CA GLN A 70 -6.71 -3.02 4.77
C GLN A 70 -7.92 -2.16 4.36
N LEU A 71 -8.51 -1.38 5.25
CA LEU A 71 -9.57 -0.43 4.91
C LEU A 71 -9.07 0.67 3.96
N ILE A 72 -7.84 1.14 4.16
CA ILE A 72 -7.19 2.18 3.34
C ILE A 72 -6.63 1.60 2.02
N THR A 73 -6.31 0.30 1.96
CA THR A 73 -5.70 -0.38 0.79
C THR A 73 -6.68 -1.21 -0.02
N ALA A 74 -7.82 -1.63 0.53
CA ALA A 74 -8.90 -2.32 -0.21
C ALA A 74 -9.63 -1.42 -1.22
N THR A 75 -8.97 -0.37 -1.68
CA THR A 75 -9.48 0.93 -2.12
C THR A 75 -8.97 1.31 -3.50
N GLU A 76 -8.44 0.34 -4.24
CA GLU A 76 -8.45 0.46 -5.67
C GLU A 76 -9.86 0.10 -6.13
N LEU A 77 -10.73 1.11 -6.15
CA LEU A 77 -11.91 1.11 -7.00
C LEU A 77 -11.39 1.09 -8.45
N GLY A 78 -10.93 -0.07 -8.91
CA GLY A 78 -10.67 -0.32 -10.33
C GLY A 78 -12.01 -0.36 -11.06
N ASP A 79 -12.28 -1.41 -11.84
CA ASP A 79 -13.59 -1.61 -12.50
C ASP A 79 -14.70 -2.13 -11.54
N ARG A 80 -14.54 -1.95 -10.22
CA ARG A 80 -15.43 -2.56 -9.22
C ARG A 80 -16.62 -1.66 -8.92
N ARG A 81 -17.79 -2.27 -8.73
CA ARG A 81 -19.03 -1.54 -8.36
C ARG A 81 -18.90 -0.91 -6.97
N PRO A 82 -19.26 0.37 -6.80
CA PRO A 82 -19.35 1.04 -5.51
C PRO A 82 -20.04 0.22 -4.40
N ALA A 83 -21.17 -0.46 -4.68
CA ALA A 83 -21.83 -1.29 -3.67
C ALA A 83 -21.00 -2.49 -3.20
N GLN A 84 -20.14 -3.05 -4.06
CA GLN A 84 -19.24 -4.14 -3.68
C GLN A 84 -18.12 -3.63 -2.76
N LEU A 85 -17.60 -2.43 -3.01
CA LEU A 85 -16.64 -1.77 -2.12
C LEU A 85 -17.24 -1.60 -0.72
N LEU A 86 -18.46 -1.07 -0.63
CA LEU A 86 -19.13 -0.87 0.66
C LEU A 86 -19.30 -2.18 1.44
N ARG A 87 -19.71 -3.26 0.77
CA ARG A 87 -19.82 -4.59 1.39
C ARG A 87 -18.48 -5.06 1.95
N ARG A 88 -17.39 -4.87 1.20
CA ARG A 88 -16.06 -5.23 1.65
C ARG A 88 -15.61 -4.40 2.85
N MET A 89 -15.85 -3.09 2.81
CA MET A 89 -15.54 -2.21 3.94
C MET A 89 -16.30 -2.64 5.20
N ARG A 90 -17.61 -2.94 5.09
CA ARG A 90 -18.41 -3.45 6.21
C ARG A 90 -17.88 -4.76 6.79
N GLN A 91 -17.38 -5.69 5.97
CA GLN A 91 -16.78 -6.93 6.47
C GLN A 91 -15.51 -6.68 7.30
N LEU A 92 -14.79 -5.58 7.04
CA LEU A 92 -13.63 -5.18 7.82
C LEU A 92 -14.02 -4.45 9.11
N PHE A 93 -15.26 -3.99 9.27
CA PHE A 93 -15.75 -3.46 10.53
C PHE A 93 -16.22 -4.60 11.45
N LEU A 94 -15.58 -4.74 12.61
CA LEU A 94 -15.87 -5.79 13.59
C LEU A 94 -17.25 -5.59 14.27
N ARG A 95 -17.82 -4.39 14.21
CA ARG A 95 -19.09 -4.04 14.85
C ARG A 95 -19.96 -3.12 13.98
N PRO A 96 -20.63 -3.64 12.95
CA PRO A 96 -21.37 -2.86 11.94
C PRO A 96 -22.57 -2.03 12.46
N SER A 97 -22.75 -1.87 13.78
CA SER A 97 -23.95 -1.27 14.39
C SER A 97 -23.65 -0.12 15.37
N ALA A 98 -22.40 0.31 15.51
CA ALA A 98 -22.11 1.52 16.27
C ALA A 98 -22.37 2.77 15.41
N PRO A 99 -23.15 3.76 15.88
CA PRO A 99 -23.50 4.94 15.08
C PRO A 99 -22.28 5.78 14.67
N GLN A 100 -21.19 5.69 15.43
CA GLN A 100 -19.91 6.32 15.10
C GLN A 100 -19.20 5.61 13.94
N GLU A 101 -19.31 4.29 13.84
CA GLU A 101 -18.71 3.51 12.77
C GLU A 101 -19.44 3.74 11.44
N GLU A 102 -20.76 3.99 11.47
CA GLU A 102 -21.53 4.27 10.25
C GLU A 102 -21.17 5.63 9.62
N LYS A 103 -20.91 6.65 10.45
CA LYS A 103 -20.39 7.95 9.97
C LYS A 103 -18.99 7.81 9.36
N LEU A 104 -18.10 7.09 10.04
CA LEU A 104 -16.75 6.83 9.54
C LEU A 104 -16.79 6.02 8.23
N LEU A 105 -17.66 5.01 8.15
CA LEU A 105 -17.86 4.21 6.95
C LEU A 105 -18.33 5.07 5.78
N ARG A 106 -19.26 6.00 6.03
CA ARG A 106 -19.72 6.95 5.00
C ARG A 106 -18.59 7.83 4.48
N GLU A 107 -17.81 8.43 5.39
CA GLU A 107 -16.69 9.30 5.01
C GLU A 107 -15.62 8.54 4.22
N LEU A 108 -15.24 7.35 4.69
CA LEU A 108 -14.29 6.49 3.97
C LEU A 108 -14.85 6.06 2.62
N PHE A 109 -16.12 5.70 2.54
CA PHE A 109 -16.75 5.32 1.29
C PHE A 109 -16.65 6.44 0.26
N LEU A 110 -16.98 7.69 0.64
CA LEU A 110 -16.86 8.85 -0.25
C LEU A 110 -15.41 9.15 -0.65
N GLN A 111 -14.43 8.97 0.25
CA GLN A 111 -13.01 9.17 -0.07
C GLN A 111 -12.47 8.17 -1.10
N HIS A 112 -13.06 6.98 -1.18
CA HIS A 112 -12.65 5.92 -2.08
C HIS A 112 -13.41 5.89 -3.41
N LEU A 113 -14.33 6.83 -3.63
CA LEU A 113 -15.01 6.99 -4.90
C LEU A 113 -14.27 7.99 -5.82
N PRO A 114 -14.38 7.83 -7.15
CA PRO A 114 -13.88 8.79 -8.11
C PRO A 114 -14.44 10.19 -7.84
N GLN A 115 -13.58 11.20 -7.94
CA GLN A 115 -13.96 12.62 -7.73
C GLN A 115 -15.12 13.08 -8.61
N SER A 116 -15.36 12.41 -9.75
CA SER A 116 -16.48 12.69 -10.65
C SER A 116 -17.86 12.39 -10.06
N MET A 117 -17.99 11.43 -9.14
CA MET A 117 -19.30 11.02 -8.58
C MET A 117 -19.55 11.54 -7.17
N VAL A 118 -18.51 11.82 -6.38
CA VAL A 118 -18.61 12.35 -5.01
C VAL A 118 -19.56 13.54 -4.87
N PRO A 119 -19.53 14.60 -5.71
CA PRO A 119 -20.41 15.76 -5.51
C PRO A 119 -21.90 15.42 -5.64
N VAL A 120 -22.26 14.49 -6.54
CA VAL A 120 -23.65 14.03 -6.72
C VAL A 120 -24.13 13.27 -5.49
N LEU A 121 -23.25 12.45 -4.91
CA LEU A 121 -23.54 11.65 -3.73
C LEU A 121 -23.61 12.49 -2.45
N VAL A 122 -22.76 13.53 -2.33
CA VAL A 122 -22.82 14.48 -1.21
C VAL A 122 -24.11 15.29 -1.25
N ALA A 123 -24.56 15.71 -2.45
CA ALA A 123 -25.81 16.44 -2.62
C ALA A 123 -27.06 15.62 -2.23
N ALA A 124 -26.97 14.28 -2.20
CA ALA A 124 -28.05 13.40 -1.76
C ALA A 124 -28.40 13.53 -0.26
N GLY A 125 -27.57 14.21 0.53
CA GLY A 125 -27.82 14.48 1.95
C GLY A 125 -27.57 13.27 2.86
N ASP A 126 -28.17 13.29 4.05
CA ASP A 126 -27.97 12.29 5.10
C ASP A 126 -28.82 11.03 4.88
N VAL A 127 -28.56 10.35 3.77
CA VAL A 127 -29.12 9.03 3.44
C VAL A 127 -28.24 7.91 3.98
N PRO A 128 -28.80 6.73 4.31
CA PRO A 128 -28.01 5.59 4.78
C PRO A 128 -26.94 5.18 3.76
N VAL A 129 -25.82 4.66 4.23
CA VAL A 129 -24.66 4.38 3.35
C VAL A 129 -24.99 3.32 2.28
N ASP A 130 -25.94 2.43 2.56
CA ASP A 130 -26.45 1.46 1.58
C ASP A 130 -27.11 2.12 0.38
N THR A 131 -28.02 3.07 0.60
CA THR A 131 -28.70 3.76 -0.49
C THR A 131 -27.73 4.69 -1.23
N LEU A 132 -26.76 5.26 -0.51
CA LEU A 132 -25.67 6.03 -1.12
C LEU A 132 -24.85 5.18 -2.10
N ALA A 133 -24.58 3.93 -1.76
CA ALA A 133 -23.86 3.01 -2.64
C ALA A 133 -24.68 2.55 -3.85
N GLU A 134 -25.98 2.32 -3.67
CA GLU A 134 -26.90 2.05 -4.79
C GLU A 134 -26.97 3.24 -5.76
N MET A 135 -26.99 4.47 -5.23
CA MET A 135 -26.91 5.68 -6.06
C MET A 135 -25.59 5.78 -6.82
N ALA A 136 -24.48 5.44 -6.15
CA ALA A 136 -23.16 5.44 -6.77
C ALA A 136 -23.07 4.41 -7.92
N ASP A 137 -23.64 3.22 -7.75
CA ASP A 137 -23.74 2.21 -8.82
C ASP A 137 -24.50 2.77 -10.04
N ARG A 138 -25.63 3.47 -9.83
CA ARG A 138 -26.41 4.08 -10.93
C ARG A 138 -25.65 5.18 -11.66
N VAL A 139 -24.88 5.99 -10.92
CA VAL A 139 -24.00 7.02 -11.51
C VAL A 139 -22.87 6.37 -12.32
N ALA A 140 -22.30 5.27 -11.82
CA ALA A 140 -21.28 4.51 -12.53
C ALA A 140 -21.84 3.91 -13.83
N ASP A 141 -23.00 3.25 -13.79
CA ASP A 141 -23.67 2.69 -14.96
C ASP A 141 -24.01 3.77 -16.00
N TYR A 142 -24.49 4.95 -15.55
CA TYR A 142 -24.75 6.08 -16.44
C TYR A 142 -23.47 6.59 -17.12
N SER A 143 -22.38 6.73 -16.35
CA SER A 143 -21.10 7.19 -16.88
C SER A 143 -20.50 6.21 -17.89
N GLN A 144 -20.63 4.91 -17.65
CA GLN A 144 -20.12 3.85 -18.52
C GLN A 144 -20.93 3.77 -19.83
N ALA A 145 -22.25 3.95 -19.78
CA ALA A 145 -23.10 4.00 -20.97
C ALA A 145 -22.83 5.24 -21.84
N HIS A 146 -22.47 6.38 -21.23
CA HIS A 146 -22.22 7.64 -21.95
C HIS A 146 -20.74 7.86 -22.30
N SER A 147 -19.83 7.05 -21.77
CA SER A 147 -18.40 7.04 -22.13
C SER A 147 -18.10 6.36 -23.48
N LEU A 148 -19.11 5.84 -24.18
CA LEU A 148 -18.98 5.18 -25.49
C LEU A 148 -19.32 6.09 -26.70
N ASN A 149 -19.16 7.41 -26.56
CA ASN A 149 -19.27 8.34 -27.69
C ASN A 149 -17.98 9.17 -27.87
N ALA A 150 -16.83 8.51 -27.97
CA ALA A 150 -15.74 9.06 -28.78
C ALA A 150 -16.09 8.74 -30.24
N VAL A 151 -16.64 9.74 -30.93
CA VAL A 151 -16.90 9.70 -32.36
C VAL A 151 -15.65 9.17 -33.08
N THR A 152 -15.76 8.00 -33.69
CA THR A 152 -14.83 7.53 -34.71
C THR A 152 -14.99 8.41 -35.94
N THR A 153 -14.49 9.65 -35.88
CA THR A 153 -14.23 10.41 -37.08
C THR A 153 -13.00 9.77 -37.73
N PRO A 154 -13.07 9.29 -38.98
CA PRO A 154 -11.86 8.96 -39.71
C PRO A 154 -10.96 10.20 -39.72
N PRO A 155 -9.65 10.05 -39.49
CA PRO A 155 -8.76 11.20 -39.32
C PRO A 155 -8.67 12.00 -40.62
N PRO A 156 -8.86 13.33 -40.61
CA PRO A 156 -8.21 14.15 -41.62
C PRO A 156 -6.71 14.07 -41.33
N ALA A 157 -5.98 13.46 -42.27
CA ALA A 157 -4.54 13.59 -42.32
C ALA A 157 -4.15 15.07 -42.22
N THR A 158 -3.07 15.34 -41.48
CA THR A 158 -2.33 16.62 -41.39
C THR A 158 -2.64 17.50 -40.17
N ALA A 159 -2.03 17.17 -39.03
CA ALA A 159 -1.09 18.05 -38.34
C ALA A 159 -0.40 17.23 -37.25
N ALA A 160 0.89 16.96 -37.43
CA ALA A 160 1.71 16.36 -36.38
C ALA A 160 1.71 17.31 -35.18
N ASP A 161 1.20 16.85 -34.03
CA ASP A 161 1.23 17.61 -32.78
C ASP A 161 2.67 18.05 -32.47
N PRO A 162 3.00 19.35 -32.49
CA PRO A 162 4.35 19.83 -32.24
C PRO A 162 4.80 19.50 -30.80
N ALA A 163 3.85 19.29 -29.89
CA ALA A 163 4.11 18.88 -28.52
C ALA A 163 4.64 17.43 -28.44
N LEU A 164 4.07 16.49 -29.20
CA LEU A 164 4.52 15.10 -29.19
C LEU A 164 5.89 14.93 -29.86
N ALA A 165 6.13 15.66 -30.95
CA ALA A 165 7.45 15.74 -31.59
C ALA A 165 8.51 16.34 -30.64
N SER A 166 8.15 17.40 -29.91
CA SER A 166 9.03 18.02 -28.91
C SER A 166 9.34 17.09 -27.75
N ILE A 167 8.35 16.35 -27.23
CA ILE A 167 8.55 15.36 -26.16
C ILE A 167 9.44 14.20 -26.65
N LYS A 168 9.22 13.70 -27.88
CA LYS A 168 10.04 12.65 -28.47
C LYS A 168 11.49 13.10 -28.67
N ASN A 169 11.70 14.31 -29.20
CA ASN A 169 13.03 14.91 -29.35
C ASN A 169 13.73 15.09 -28.01
N ARG A 170 13.01 15.49 -26.96
CA ARG A 170 13.55 15.60 -25.59
C ARG A 170 13.93 14.24 -25.03
N LEU A 171 13.15 13.19 -25.28
CA LEU A 171 13.45 11.82 -24.87
C LEU A 171 14.70 11.28 -25.58
N ASP A 172 14.82 11.51 -26.89
CA ASP A 172 15.98 11.10 -27.67
C ASP A 172 17.25 11.86 -27.27
N ALA A 173 17.14 13.17 -26.99
CA ALA A 173 18.25 13.96 -26.46
C ALA A 173 18.70 13.46 -25.08
N LEU A 174 17.75 13.15 -24.18
CA LEU A 174 18.04 12.64 -22.84
C LEU A 174 18.67 11.24 -22.92
N LYS A 175 18.19 10.39 -23.82
CA LYS A 175 18.79 9.07 -24.14
C LYS A 175 20.22 9.21 -24.65
N HIS A 176 20.49 10.19 -25.52
CA HIS A 176 21.83 10.45 -26.05
C HIS A 176 22.78 10.96 -24.96
N VAL A 177 22.32 11.86 -24.10
CA VAL A 177 23.09 12.36 -22.95
C VAL A 177 23.42 11.21 -21.99
N LEU A 178 22.45 10.35 -21.66
CA LEU A 178 22.67 9.20 -20.79
C LEU A 178 23.67 8.20 -21.39
N LEU A 179 23.53 7.90 -22.69
CA LEU A 179 24.47 7.03 -23.41
C LEU A 179 25.88 7.66 -23.50
N CYS A 180 25.97 8.98 -23.61
CA CYS A 180 27.25 9.70 -23.63
C CYS A 180 27.90 9.72 -22.24
N SER A 181 27.14 9.97 -21.17
CA SER A 181 27.61 9.92 -19.78
C SER A 181 28.09 8.52 -19.39
N ILE A 182 27.35 7.48 -19.76
CA ILE A 182 27.72 6.08 -19.48
C ILE A 182 28.85 5.60 -20.41
N GLY A 183 28.92 6.13 -21.64
CA GLY A 183 29.92 5.77 -22.66
C GLY A 183 31.30 6.42 -22.47
N LEU A 184 31.38 7.59 -21.81
CA LEU A 184 32.64 8.27 -21.53
C LEU A 184 33.38 7.70 -20.30
N GLU A 185 32.66 7.13 -19.33
CA GLU A 185 33.30 6.46 -18.18
C GLU A 185 33.98 5.13 -18.55
N ARG A 186 33.54 4.46 -19.62
CA ARG A 186 34.19 3.22 -20.10
C ARG A 186 35.36 3.45 -21.06
N LYS A 187 35.43 4.60 -21.75
CA LYS A 187 36.54 4.92 -22.66
C LYS A 187 37.71 5.65 -22.00
N SER A 188 37.49 6.34 -20.87
CA SER A 188 38.56 7.04 -20.14
C SER A 188 39.52 6.09 -19.40
N LYS A 189 39.06 4.89 -19.00
CA LYS A 189 39.92 3.90 -18.30
C LYS A 189 40.71 2.95 -19.22
N LEU A 190 40.31 2.75 -20.48
CA LEU A 190 41.06 1.88 -21.42
C LEU A 190 42.11 2.61 -22.27
N SER A 191 42.00 3.93 -22.49
CA SER A 191 43.01 4.67 -23.28
C SER A 191 44.33 4.89 -22.50
N SER A 192 44.24 5.06 -21.18
CA SER A 192 45.40 5.32 -20.30
C SER A 192 46.32 4.10 -20.13
N GLN A 193 45.83 2.88 -20.33
CA GLN A 193 46.62 1.65 -20.15
C GLN A 193 47.24 1.12 -21.45
N VAL A 194 46.74 1.54 -22.61
CA VAL A 194 47.32 1.18 -23.93
C VAL A 194 48.48 2.10 -24.30
N ASN A 195 48.45 3.38 -23.89
CA ASN A 195 49.51 4.33 -24.26
C ASN A 195 50.78 4.24 -23.40
N ALA A 196 50.74 3.54 -22.24
CA ALA A 196 51.92 3.26 -21.42
C ALA A 196 52.73 2.03 -21.90
N LYS A 197 52.14 1.16 -22.74
CA LYS A 197 52.84 -0.02 -23.28
C LYS A 197 53.49 0.20 -24.64
N HIS A 198 53.09 1.22 -25.41
CA HIS A 198 53.66 1.49 -26.73
C HIS A 198 54.93 2.35 -26.72
N HIS A 199 55.24 3.08 -25.64
CA HIS A 199 56.46 3.91 -25.59
C HIS A 199 57.72 3.19 -25.06
N ALA A 200 57.61 1.91 -24.70
CA ALA A 200 58.73 1.07 -24.24
C ALA A 200 59.24 0.08 -25.29
N SER A 201 58.67 0.06 -26.51
CA SER A 201 59.07 -0.88 -27.56
C SER A 201 59.13 -0.20 -28.92
N LEU A 202 60.07 0.73 -29.11
CA LEU A 202 60.65 1.14 -30.41
C LEU A 202 61.71 2.24 -30.18
N ARG A 203 62.80 1.88 -29.50
CA ARG A 203 64.12 2.49 -29.74
C ARG A 203 65.07 1.35 -30.06
N MET A 204 65.89 1.57 -31.09
CA MET A 204 66.96 0.71 -31.60
C MET A 204 66.52 -0.34 -32.62
N SER A 205 66.41 0.06 -33.89
CA SER A 205 67.36 -0.44 -34.88
C SER A 205 67.40 0.46 -36.11
N THR A 206 68.53 1.14 -36.25
CA THR A 206 68.96 1.98 -37.36
C THR A 206 69.12 1.18 -38.67
N PRO A 207 68.79 1.74 -39.85
CA PRO A 207 69.25 1.17 -41.11
C PRO A 207 70.64 1.75 -41.43
N CYS A 208 71.68 0.93 -41.38
CA CYS A 208 72.96 1.25 -42.02
C CYS A 208 72.95 0.71 -43.45
N LEU A 209 73.18 1.63 -44.37
CA LEU A 209 73.33 1.48 -45.80
C LEU A 209 74.64 0.74 -46.15
N PHE A 210 74.53 -0.16 -47.12
CA PHE A 210 75.38 -0.30 -48.32
C PHE A 210 76.81 -0.89 -48.23
N ILE A 211 77.02 -1.79 -49.22
CA ILE A 211 78.24 -2.44 -49.77
C ILE A 211 78.74 -3.70 -49.06
#